data_AF-A0A1F5MGI9-F1
#
_entry.id   AF-A0A1F5MGI9-F1
#
_cell.length_a   1.000
_cell.length_b   1.000
_cell.length_c   1.000
_cell.angle_alpha   90.00
_cell.angle_beta   90.00
_cell.angle_gamma   90.00
#
_symmetry.space_group_name_H-M   'P 1'
#
loop_
_entity.id
_entity.type
_entity.pdbx_description
1 polymer ?
#
loop_
_entity_poly.entity_id
_entity_poly.type
_entity_poly.pdbx_seq_one_letter_code
_entity_poly.pdbx_strand_id
1 'polypeptide(L)'
;MKSIAKAIAEVKFKDRPKNLSKEFQMYGVYLAESLEDTKRYSLYIKLAKEIDRKLLEEALNFTKGYYSAKSKARIFMWRLKELKKT
;
A
#
# COMPACT_ATOMS: atom_id res chain seq x y z
N MET A 1 -21.78 20.75 -4.53
CA MET A 1 -21.90 19.36 -4.98
C MET A 1 -20.54 18.67 -4.86
N LYS A 2 -20.49 17.39 -4.47
CA LYS A 2 -19.23 16.61 -4.51
C LYS A 2 -18.83 16.39 -5.98
N SER A 3 -17.53 16.37 -6.28
CA SER A 3 -17.08 16.03 -7.64
C SER A 3 -17.34 14.55 -7.95
N ILE A 4 -17.61 14.24 -9.22
CA ILE A 4 -17.86 12.88 -9.70
C ILE A 4 -16.65 11.98 -9.40
N ALA A 5 -15.43 12.48 -9.62
CA ALA A 5 -14.19 11.75 -9.32
C ALA A 5 -14.11 11.35 -7.83
N LYS A 6 -14.52 12.24 -6.92
CA LYS A 6 -14.54 11.97 -5.49
C LYS A 6 -15.59 10.90 -5.13
N ALA A 7 -16.77 10.96 -5.74
CA ALA A 7 -17.82 9.97 -5.53
C ALA A 7 -17.39 8.57 -5.99
N ILE A 8 -16.76 8.46 -7.16
CA ILE A 8 -16.24 7.19 -7.69
C ILE A 8 -15.18 6.59 -6.75
N ALA A 9 -14.27 7.42 -6.24
CA ALA A 9 -13.23 6.97 -5.32
C ALA A 9 -13.79 6.48 -3.98
N GLU A 10 -14.80 7.17 -3.44
CA GLU A 10 -15.50 6.79 -2.19
C GLU A 10 -16.19 5.42 -2.32
N VAL A 11 -16.72 5.09 -3.51
CA VAL A 11 -17.33 3.77 -3.78
C VAL A 11 -16.27 2.69 -3.96
N LYS A 12 -15.19 2.96 -4.70
CA LYS A 12 -14.14 1.98 -4.99
C LYS A 12 -13.33 1.58 -3.75
N PHE A 13 -13.04 2.55 -2.88
CA PHE A 13 -12.20 2.36 -1.70
C PHE A 13 -12.90 2.86 -0.44
N LYS A 14 -13.92 2.11 0.01
CA LYS A 14 -14.76 2.46 1.15
C LYS A 14 -13.97 2.79 2.43
N ASP A 15 -12.91 2.02 2.70
CA ASP A 15 -12.11 2.12 3.93
C ASP A 15 -10.89 3.04 3.78
N ARG A 16 -10.80 3.80 2.68
CA ARG A 16 -9.66 4.68 2.42
C ARG A 16 -9.58 5.79 3.46
N PRO A 17 -8.40 6.02 4.08
CA PRO A 17 -8.24 7.10 5.05
C PRO A 17 -8.47 8.48 4.43
N LYS A 18 -9.18 9.35 5.15
CA LYS A 18 -9.51 10.71 4.69
C LYS A 18 -8.47 11.76 5.10
N ASN A 19 -7.75 11.52 6.20
CA ASN A 19 -6.81 12.47 6.79
C ASN A 19 -5.37 12.18 6.34
N LEU A 20 -5.09 12.39 5.06
CA LEU A 20 -3.77 12.19 4.44
C LEU A 20 -3.06 13.55 4.30
N SER A 21 -2.24 13.91 5.28
CA SER A 21 -1.49 15.18 5.31
C SER A 21 0.03 15.01 5.20
N LYS A 22 0.53 13.80 5.43
CA LYS A 22 1.95 13.47 5.40
C LYS A 22 2.27 12.54 4.24
N GLU A 23 3.49 12.66 3.73
CA GLU A 23 4.01 11.85 2.62
C GLU A 23 3.88 10.34 2.91
N PHE A 24 4.38 9.87 4.06
CA PHE A 24 4.29 8.46 4.43
C PHE A 24 2.85 7.93 4.53
N GLN A 25 1.86 8.79 4.82
CA GLN A 25 0.45 8.39 4.82
C GLN A 25 -0.05 8.14 3.40
N MET A 26 0.27 9.06 2.47
CA MET A 26 -0.04 8.90 1.05
C MET A 26 0.65 7.66 0.47
N TYR A 27 1.92 7.45 0.82
CA TYR A 27 2.67 6.29 0.37
C TYR A 27 2.13 4.98 0.94
N GLY A 28 1.74 4.94 2.21
CA GLY A 28 1.07 3.78 2.80
C GLY A 28 -0.26 3.43 2.12
N VAL A 29 -1.05 4.44 1.75
CA VAL A 29 -2.26 4.24 0.95
C VAL A 29 -1.95 3.69 -0.44
N TYR A 30 -0.94 4.25 -1.09
CA TYR A 30 -0.46 3.77 -2.39
C TYR A 30 -0.02 2.30 -2.34
N LEU A 31 0.71 1.89 -1.28
CA LEU A 31 1.11 0.50 -1.07
C LEU A 31 -0.11 -0.43 -0.95
N ALA A 32 -1.07 -0.08 -0.10
CA ALA A 32 -2.28 -0.88 0.11
C ALA A 32 -3.09 -1.06 -1.18
N GLU A 33 -3.26 0.02 -1.95
CA GLU A 33 -3.96 -0.01 -3.24
C GLU A 33 -3.20 -0.82 -4.29
N SER A 34 -1.87 -0.66 -4.36
CA SER A 34 -1.01 -1.39 -5.30
C SER A 34 -0.97 -2.90 -5.02
N LEU A 35 -1.14 -3.29 -3.75
CA LEU A 35 -1.12 -4.68 -3.30
C LEU A 35 -2.52 -5.31 -3.21
N GLU A 36 -3.56 -4.55 -3.56
CA GLU A 36 -4.96 -4.96 -3.48
C GLU A 36 -5.40 -5.39 -2.06
N ASP A 37 -4.77 -4.83 -1.01
CA ASP A 37 -5.08 -5.08 0.41
C ASP A 37 -5.59 -3.81 1.10
N THR A 38 -6.67 -3.26 0.55
CA THR A 38 -7.30 -2.01 0.99
C THR A 38 -8.03 -2.14 2.33
N LYS A 39 -8.19 -3.35 2.87
CA LYS A 39 -8.72 -3.57 4.23
C LYS A 39 -7.69 -3.22 5.32
N ARG A 40 -6.42 -3.06 4.96
CA ARG A 40 -5.30 -2.91 5.91
C ARG A 40 -4.47 -1.65 5.70
N TYR A 41 -5.09 -0.54 5.30
CA TYR A 41 -4.40 0.75 5.12
C TYR A 41 -3.52 1.16 6.32
N SER A 42 -4.00 0.97 7.55
CA SER A 42 -3.27 1.31 8.77
C SER A 42 -1.92 0.58 8.89
N LEU A 43 -1.87 -0.69 8.47
CA LEU A 43 -0.64 -1.49 8.45
C LEU A 43 0.38 -0.87 7.50
N TYR A 44 -0.02 -0.57 6.26
CA TYR A 44 0.90 -0.03 5.26
C TYR A 44 1.36 1.38 5.57
N ILE A 45 0.49 2.20 6.17
CA ILE A 45 0.87 3.54 6.67
C ILE A 45 1.89 3.42 7.80
N LYS A 46 1.73 2.44 8.71
CA LYS A 46 2.72 2.19 9.76
C LYS A 46 4.06 1.75 9.16
N LEU A 47 4.05 0.82 8.21
CA LEU A 47 5.26 0.39 7.50
C LEU A 47 5.96 1.57 6.81
N ALA A 48 5.22 2.40 6.08
CA ALA A 48 5.74 3.59 5.42
C ALA A 48 6.33 4.64 6.39
N LYS A 49 5.82 4.69 7.63
CA LYS A 49 6.34 5.59 8.66
C LYS A 49 7.62 5.07 9.31
N GLU A 50 7.74 3.74 9.48
CA GLU A 50 8.78 3.11 10.29
C GLU A 50 9.94 2.52 9.49
N ILE A 51 9.73 2.23 8.20
CA ILE A 51 10.70 1.54 7.35
C ILE A 51 11.19 2.48 6.26
N ASP A 52 12.47 2.38 5.94
CA ASP A 52 13.07 3.11 4.81
C ASP A 52 12.28 2.85 3.52
N ARG A 53 11.91 3.94 2.85
CA ARG A 53 11.15 3.93 1.61
C ARG A 53 11.81 3.06 0.54
N LYS A 54 13.14 3.05 0.45
CA LYS A 54 13.89 2.26 -0.53
C LYS A 54 13.59 0.76 -0.39
N LEU A 55 13.52 0.25 0.83
CA LEU A 55 13.19 -1.16 1.10
C LEU A 55 11.75 -1.49 0.70
N LEU A 56 10.82 -0.57 0.97
CA LEU A 56 9.42 -0.73 0.60
C LEU A 56 9.22 -0.70 -0.92
N GLU A 57 9.90 0.20 -1.62
CA GLU A 57 9.87 0.29 -3.07
C GLU A 57 10.48 -0.94 -3.74
N GLU A 58 11.60 -1.45 -3.21
CA GLU A 58 12.20 -2.68 -3.71
C GLU A 58 11.26 -3.88 -3.53
N ALA A 59 10.67 -4.04 -2.34
CA ALA A 59 9.68 -5.10 -2.09
C ALA A 59 8.45 -4.99 -2.99
N LEU A 60 7.96 -3.76 -3.23
CA LEU A 60 6.83 -3.52 -4.12
C LEU A 60 7.18 -3.85 -5.57
N ASN A 61 8.34 -3.41 -6.06
CA ASN A 61 8.80 -3.66 -7.42
C ASN A 61 8.97 -5.16 -7.68
N PHE A 62 9.53 -5.90 -6.73
CA PHE A 62 9.59 -7.36 -6.80
C PHE A 62 8.19 -7.99 -6.92
N THR A 63 7.23 -7.49 -6.13
CA THR A 63 5.86 -8.03 -6.11
C THR A 63 5.11 -7.82 -7.44
N LYS A 64 5.46 -6.79 -8.23
CA LYS A 64 4.85 -6.53 -9.54
C LYS A 64 5.04 -7.66 -10.55
N GLY A 65 6.09 -8.47 -10.41
CA GLY A 65 6.33 -9.64 -11.26
C GLY A 65 5.31 -10.78 -11.07
N TYR A 66 4.50 -10.73 -10.01
CA TYR A 66 3.58 -11.80 -9.63
C TYR A 66 2.13 -11.51 -10.02
N TYR A 67 1.85 -11.50 -11.32
CA TYR A 67 0.53 -11.16 -11.87
C TYR A 67 -0.60 -12.08 -11.42
N SER A 68 -0.34 -13.39 -11.31
CA SER A 68 -1.32 -14.42 -10.93
C SER A 68 -1.33 -14.77 -9.43
N ALA A 69 -0.65 -13.97 -8.61
CA ALA A 69 -0.57 -14.24 -7.18
C ALA A 69 -1.94 -14.17 -6.51
N LYS A 70 -2.26 -15.21 -5.73
CA LYS A 70 -3.45 -15.24 -4.85
C LYS A 70 -3.48 -14.08 -3.84
N SER A 71 -2.32 -13.54 -3.47
CA SER A 71 -2.21 -12.41 -2.55
C SER A 71 -0.87 -11.70 -2.74
N LYS A 72 -0.89 -10.58 -3.45
CA LYS A 72 0.29 -9.71 -3.63
C LYS A 72 0.82 -9.19 -2.29
N ALA A 73 -0.07 -8.88 -1.35
CA ALA A 73 0.29 -8.48 0.01
C ALA A 73 1.20 -9.49 0.73
N ARG A 74 0.94 -10.80 0.63
CA ARG A 74 1.79 -11.82 1.28
C ARG A 74 3.19 -11.89 0.65
N ILE A 75 3.27 -11.77 -0.67
CA ILE A 75 4.55 -11.76 -1.40
C ILE A 75 5.36 -10.53 -1.02
N PHE A 76 4.72 -9.36 -0.95
CA PHE A 76 5.33 -8.12 -0.50
C PHE A 76 5.90 -8.26 0.92
N MET A 77 5.10 -8.76 1.87
CA MET A 77 5.54 -8.93 3.26
C MET A 77 6.69 -9.93 3.38
N TRP A 78 6.63 -11.03 2.62
CA TRP A 78 7.72 -12.00 2.56
C TRP A 78 9.00 -11.36 2.01
N ARG A 79 8.94 -10.66 0.88
CA ARG A 79 10.11 -10.00 0.28
C ARG A 79 10.67 -8.93 1.21
N LEU A 80 9.82 -8.12 1.83
CA LEU A 80 10.24 -7.11 2.79
C LEU A 80 10.95 -7.72 4.00
N LYS A 81 10.50 -8.89 4.47
CA LYS A 81 11.18 -9.64 5.54
C LYS A 81 12.57 -10.11 5.11
N GLU A 82 12.72 -10.59 3.88
CA GLU A 82 14.02 -11.02 3.35
C GLU A 82 14.99 -9.84 3.21
N LEU A 83 14.51 -8.69 2.71
CA LEU A 83 15.34 -7.47 2.58
C LEU A 83 15.85 -6.93 3.92
N LYS A 84 15.11 -7.16 5.02
CA LYS A 84 15.52 -6.74 6.37
C LYS A 84 16.57 -7.65 7.02
N LYS A 85 16.83 -8.83 6.46
CA LYS A 85 17.83 -9.77 6.98
C LYS A 85 19.22 -9.56 6.40
N THR A 86 19.29 -8.88 5.25
CA THR A 86 20.53 -8.52 4.55
C THR A 86 21.19 -7.35 5.27
#